data_AF-A0A2N5KV15-F1
#
_entry.id   AF-A0A2N5KV15-F1
#
_cell.length_a   1.000
_cell.length_b   1.000
_cell.length_c   1.000
_cell.angle_alpha   90.00
_cell.angle_beta   90.00
_cell.angle_gamma   90.00
#
_symmetry.space_group_name_H-M   'P 1'
#
loop_
_entity.id
_entity.type
_entity.pdbx_description
1 polymer ?
#
loop_
_entity_poly.entity_id
_entity_poly.type
_entity_poly.pdbx_seq_one_letter_code
_entity_poly.pdbx_strand_id
1 'polypeptide(L)'
;MELYVVRHAVAFKRDEERWPDDGERPLTPEGKDEFRKAARGLGHLVPSVDALLSSPLERAWQTAEILAGLESWPDPKAFPALGPGVSPEEAAIALEDYAEAGAVTVVGHRPGLHELVSHLLAGDAEVDV
;
A
#
# COMPACT_ATOMS: atom_id res chain seq x y z
N MET A 1 -7.57 -16.06 1.50
CA MET A 1 -7.11 -14.79 0.94
C MET A 1 -5.59 -14.77 0.83
N GLU A 2 -5.06 -14.40 -0.34
CA GLU A 2 -3.67 -13.97 -0.52
C GLU A 2 -3.58 -12.46 -0.28
N LEU A 3 -2.58 -12.00 0.48
CA LEU A 3 -2.36 -10.59 0.77
C LEU A 3 -1.05 -10.11 0.13
N TYR A 4 -1.15 -9.20 -0.83
CA TYR A 4 -0.01 -8.57 -1.48
C TYR A 4 0.28 -7.22 -0.82
N VAL A 5 1.46 -7.08 -0.20
CA VAL A 5 1.82 -5.90 0.57
C VAL A 5 2.81 -5.04 -0.21
N VAL A 6 2.38 -3.83 -0.59
CA VAL A 6 3.17 -2.92 -1.43
C VAL A 6 3.46 -1.63 -0.67
N ARG A 7 4.74 -1.35 -0.43
CA ARG A 7 5.14 -0.02 0.03
C ARG A 7 5.06 0.97 -1.12
N HIS A 8 4.60 2.19 -0.84
CA HIS A 8 4.61 3.29 -1.81
C HIS A 8 5.98 3.46 -2.50
N ALA A 9 5.94 3.88 -3.76
CA ALA A 9 7.12 4.15 -4.55
C ALA A 9 7.92 5.36 -4.04
N VAL A 10 9.04 5.67 -4.69
CA VAL A 10 9.90 6.79 -4.29
C VAL A 10 9.15 8.11 -4.36
N ALA A 11 9.02 8.77 -3.21
CA ALA A 11 8.43 10.08 -3.05
C ALA A 11 9.51 11.15 -2.92
N PHE A 12 9.11 12.41 -3.11
CA PHE A 12 9.99 13.53 -2.78
C PHE A 12 10.42 13.45 -1.31
N LYS A 13 11.53 14.12 -0.98
CA LYS A 13 11.93 14.31 0.41
C LYS A 13 10.91 15.17 1.13
N ARG A 14 10.82 14.99 2.45
CA ARG A 14 10.05 15.90 3.32
C ARG A 14 10.51 17.33 3.08
N ASP A 15 9.53 18.21 2.89
CA ASP A 15 9.71 19.62 2.59
C ASP A 15 8.44 20.34 3.06
N GLU A 16 8.50 20.95 4.24
CA GLU A 16 7.36 21.61 4.89
C GLU A 16 7.00 22.94 4.22
N GLU A 17 7.90 23.52 3.42
CA GLU A 17 7.62 24.74 2.65
C GLU A 17 6.78 24.39 1.42
N ARG A 18 7.12 23.29 0.74
CA ARG A 18 6.41 22.83 -0.46
C ARG A 18 5.17 22.00 -0.16
N TRP A 19 5.21 21.19 0.89
CA TRP A 19 4.11 20.35 1.38
C TRP A 19 4.02 20.48 2.91
N PRO A 20 3.31 21.50 3.42
CA PRO A 20 3.09 21.67 4.85
C PRO A 20 2.44 20.44 5.49
N ASP A 21 1.56 19.77 4.76
CA ASP A 21 1.09 18.43 5.09
C ASP A 21 1.93 17.36 4.38
N ASP A 22 2.61 16.51 5.17
CA ASP A 22 3.37 15.36 4.67
C ASP A 22 2.53 14.41 3.80
N GLY A 23 1.22 14.35 4.06
CA GLY A 23 0.28 13.51 3.34
C GLY A 23 0.08 13.90 1.89
N GLU A 24 0.29 15.17 1.55
CA GLU A 24 0.18 15.69 0.17
C GLU A 24 1.44 15.44 -0.65
N ARG A 25 2.52 14.93 -0.04
CA ARG A 25 3.79 14.75 -0.73
C ARG A 25 3.69 13.64 -1.79
N PRO A 26 3.91 13.95 -3.08
CA PRO A 26 3.72 13.02 -4.17
C PRO A 26 4.96 12.16 -4.43
N LEU A 27 4.77 11.15 -5.28
CA LEU A 27 5.87 10.43 -5.91
C LEU A 27 6.75 11.36 -6.75
N THR A 28 8.06 11.08 -6.84
CA THR A 28 8.90 11.75 -7.85
C THR A 28 8.58 11.22 -9.24
N PRO A 29 8.82 11.99 -10.31
CA PRO A 29 8.69 11.48 -11.68
C PRO A 29 9.47 10.18 -11.92
N GLU A 30 10.72 10.13 -11.45
CA GLU A 30 11.59 8.95 -11.54
C GLU A 30 11.03 7.78 -10.72
N GLY A 31 10.48 8.07 -9.53
CA GLY A 31 9.82 7.07 -8.69
C GLY A 31 8.61 6.45 -9.36
N LYS A 32 7.80 7.24 -10.08
CA LYS A 32 6.68 6.75 -10.89
C LYS A 32 7.18 5.85 -12.02
N ASP A 33 8.22 6.27 -12.73
CA ASP A 33 8.77 5.52 -13.87
C ASP A 33 9.39 4.18 -13.47
N GLU A 34 10.18 4.16 -12.39
CA GLU A 34 10.74 2.93 -11.85
C GLU A 34 9.64 2.00 -11.32
N PHE A 35 8.63 2.55 -10.63
CA PHE A 35 7.55 1.73 -10.11
C PHE A 35 6.66 1.15 -11.21
N ARG A 36 6.44 1.84 -12.34
CA ARG A 36 5.75 1.27 -13.51
C ARG A 36 6.45 0.02 -14.05
N LYS A 37 7.79 -0.02 -14.01
CA LYS A 37 8.55 -1.22 -14.41
C LYS A 37 8.29 -2.38 -13.45
N ALA A 38 8.33 -2.10 -12.14
CA ALA A 38 8.02 -3.09 -11.10
C ALA A 38 6.57 -3.59 -11.20
N ALA A 39 5.61 -2.69 -11.40
CA ALA A 39 4.19 -3.00 -11.57
C ALA A 39 3.94 -3.95 -12.75
N ARG A 40 4.58 -3.70 -13.92
CA ARG A 40 4.49 -4.64 -15.05
C ARG A 40 5.01 -6.04 -14.70
N GLY A 41 6.13 -6.12 -13.99
CA GLY A 41 6.65 -7.38 -13.49
C GLY A 41 5.68 -8.09 -12.54
N LEU A 42 5.07 -7.32 -11.63
CA LEU A 42 4.06 -7.83 -10.69
C LEU A 42 2.83 -8.35 -11.42
N GLY A 43 2.32 -7.65 -12.44
CA GLY A 43 1.18 -8.09 -13.24
C GLY A 43 1.39 -9.42 -13.98
N HIS A 44 2.64 -9.79 -14.26
CA HIS A 44 2.96 -11.12 -14.79
C HIS A 44 2.91 -12.23 -13.73
N LEU A 45 3.16 -11.91 -12.46
CA LEU A 45 3.15 -12.84 -11.34
C LEU A 45 1.77 -12.94 -10.69
N VAL A 46 1.01 -11.84 -10.70
CA VAL A 46 -0.29 -11.66 -10.07
C VAL A 46 -1.26 -11.12 -11.13
N PRO A 47 -1.87 -12.02 -11.93
CA PRO A 47 -2.68 -11.63 -13.08
C PRO A 47 -3.95 -10.85 -12.73
N SER A 48 -4.46 -10.98 -11.51
CA SER A 48 -5.67 -10.30 -11.04
C SER A 48 -5.71 -10.25 -9.52
N VAL A 49 -6.40 -9.26 -8.98
CA VAL A 49 -6.73 -9.16 -7.54
C VAL A 49 -8.18 -8.71 -7.40
N ASP A 50 -8.84 -9.10 -6.31
CA ASP A 50 -10.24 -8.75 -6.05
C ASP A 50 -10.38 -7.33 -5.46
N ALA A 51 -9.35 -6.87 -4.74
CA ALA A 51 -9.31 -5.53 -4.16
C ALA A 51 -7.90 -4.94 -4.19
N LEU A 52 -7.84 -3.64 -4.48
CA LEU A 52 -6.67 -2.80 -4.36
C LEU A 52 -6.96 -1.70 -3.33
N LEU A 53 -6.39 -1.84 -2.15
CA LEU A 53 -6.60 -0.96 -1.01
C LEU A 53 -5.38 -0.05 -0.83
N SER A 54 -5.59 1.23 -0.58
CA SER A 54 -4.49 2.18 -0.41
C SER A 54 -4.68 3.06 0.82
N SER A 55 -3.58 3.32 1.52
CA SER A 55 -3.47 4.49 2.39
C SER A 55 -3.88 5.75 1.63
N PRO A 56 -4.58 6.70 2.28
CA PRO A 56 -5.06 7.91 1.62
C PRO A 56 -3.96 8.94 1.32
N LEU A 57 -2.72 8.74 1.80
CA LEU A 57 -1.62 9.67 1.51
C LEU A 57 -1.25 9.63 0.03
N GLU A 58 -0.96 10.80 -0.54
CA GLU A 58 -0.77 11.01 -1.99
C GLU A 58 0.23 10.03 -2.61
N ARG A 59 1.38 9.82 -1.97
CA ARG A 59 2.41 8.87 -2.44
C ARG A 59 1.92 7.42 -2.54
N ALA A 60 1.10 6.97 -1.59
CA ALA A 60 0.56 5.62 -1.59
C ALA A 60 -0.57 5.52 -2.63
N TRP A 61 -1.44 6.52 -2.67
CA TRP A 61 -2.51 6.62 -3.66
C TRP A 61 -1.98 6.58 -5.10
N GLN A 62 -1.00 7.42 -5.44
CA GLN A 62 -0.36 7.42 -6.76
C GLN A 62 0.34 6.10 -7.10
N THR A 63 0.83 5.37 -6.09
CA THR A 63 1.40 4.03 -6.29
C THR A 63 0.30 3.04 -6.64
N ALA A 64 -0.85 3.09 -5.95
CA ALA A 64 -2.01 2.27 -6.24
C ALA A 64 -2.61 2.59 -7.62
N GLU A 65 -2.68 3.86 -8.02
CA GLU A 65 -3.12 4.24 -9.38
C GLU A 65 -2.25 3.63 -10.48
N ILE A 66 -0.93 3.49 -10.26
CA ILE A 66 -0.05 2.81 -11.21
C ILE A 66 -0.39 1.31 -11.28
N LEU A 67 -0.72 0.68 -10.15
CA LEU A 67 -1.12 -0.74 -10.11
C LEU A 67 -2.50 -0.97 -10.74
N ALA A 68 -3.45 -0.06 -10.57
CA ALA A 68 -4.77 -0.11 -11.21
C ALA A 68 -4.69 -0.02 -12.74
N GLY A 69 -3.58 0.49 -13.28
CA GLY A 69 -3.30 0.46 -14.71
C GLY A 69 -2.91 -0.93 -15.25
N LEU A 70 -2.75 -1.95 -14.40
CA LEU A 70 -2.53 -3.32 -14.82
C LEU A 70 -3.84 -3.95 -15.31
N GLU A 71 -3.72 -4.88 -16.26
CA GLU A 71 -4.87 -5.63 -16.76
C GLU A 71 -5.50 -6.43 -15.61
N SER A 72 -6.83 -6.39 -15.49
CA SER A 72 -7.60 -7.12 -14.46
C SER A 72 -7.33 -6.71 -13.01
N TRP A 73 -6.76 -5.52 -12.78
CA TRP A 73 -6.67 -4.91 -11.46
C TRP A 73 -7.77 -3.85 -11.28
N PRO A 74 -8.47 -3.81 -10.14
CA PRO A 74 -9.55 -2.85 -9.91
C PRO A 74 -9.00 -1.46 -9.57
N ASP A 75 -9.88 -0.45 -9.67
CA ASP A 75 -9.57 0.90 -9.19
C ASP A 75 -9.22 0.88 -7.69
N PRO A 76 -8.29 1.75 -7.23
CA PRO A 76 -7.91 1.81 -5.83
C PRO A 76 -9.09 2.24 -4.95
N LYS A 77 -9.22 1.61 -3.78
CA LYS A 77 -10.14 2.04 -2.72
C LYS A 77 -9.34 2.62 -1.57
N ALA A 78 -9.78 3.78 -1.08
CA ALA A 78 -9.19 4.39 0.10
C ALA A 78 -9.44 3.48 1.30
N PHE A 79 -8.37 3.18 2.04
CA PHE A 79 -8.38 2.31 3.19
C PHE A 79 -7.65 3.02 4.33
N PRO A 80 -8.37 3.85 5.12
CA PRO A 80 -7.78 4.66 6.20
C PRO A 80 -7.01 3.85 7.24
N ALA A 81 -7.29 2.55 7.37
CA ALA A 81 -6.57 1.64 8.24
C ALA A 81 -5.09 1.42 7.86
N LEU A 82 -4.67 1.87 6.67
CA LEU A 82 -3.25 1.95 6.26
C LEU A 82 -2.67 3.36 6.45
N GLY A 83 -3.36 4.25 7.16
CA GLY A 83 -2.91 5.59 7.50
C GLY A 83 -1.75 5.59 8.50
N PRO A 84 -1.04 6.72 8.68
CA PRO A 84 -0.06 6.86 9.76
C PRO A 84 -0.72 6.72 11.14
N GLY A 85 -0.07 6.02 12.05
CA GLY A 85 -0.51 5.92 13.44
C GLY A 85 -1.65 4.93 13.71
N VAL A 86 -2.15 4.23 12.69
CA VAL A 86 -3.08 3.11 12.88
C VAL A 86 -2.30 1.89 13.35
N SER A 87 -2.80 1.21 14.38
CA SER A 87 -2.17 0.00 14.90
C SER A 87 -2.30 -1.18 13.92
N PRO A 88 -1.38 -2.16 13.95
CA PRO A 88 -1.50 -3.35 13.12
C PRO A 88 -2.73 -4.20 13.44
N GLU A 89 -3.22 -4.19 14.69
CA GLU A 89 -4.46 -4.87 15.09
C GLU A 89 -5.69 -4.21 14.45
N GLU A 90 -5.80 -2.87 14.50
CA GLU A 90 -6.87 -2.14 13.83
C GLU A 90 -6.86 -2.37 12.31
N ALA A 91 -5.68 -2.40 11.70
CA ALA A 91 -5.52 -2.70 10.28
C ALA A 91 -5.89 -4.15 9.92
N ALA A 92 -5.56 -5.12 10.79
CA ALA A 92 -5.93 -6.52 10.61
C ALA A 92 -7.44 -6.72 10.74
N ILE A 93 -8.09 -6.11 11.75
CA ILE A 93 -9.55 -6.14 11.93
C ILE A 93 -10.23 -5.53 10.70
N ALA A 94 -9.75 -4.39 10.19
CA ALA A 94 -10.34 -3.77 9.01
C ALA A 94 -10.19 -4.63 7.74
N LEU A 95 -9.18 -5.51 7.67
CA LEU A 95 -9.01 -6.44 6.55
C LEU A 95 -10.00 -7.61 6.60
N GLU A 96 -10.67 -7.86 7.74
CA GLU A 96 -11.71 -8.90 7.84
C GLU A 96 -12.91 -8.63 6.91
N ASP A 97 -13.17 -7.35 6.58
CA ASP A 97 -14.17 -6.95 5.57
C ASP A 97 -13.89 -7.55 4.17
N TYR A 98 -12.67 -8.04 3.95
CA TYR A 98 -12.20 -8.65 2.71
C TYR A 98 -11.84 -10.13 2.88
N ALA A 99 -12.21 -10.79 3.99
CA ALA A 99 -11.81 -12.18 4.28
C ALA A 99 -12.24 -13.19 3.21
N GLU A 100 -13.36 -12.95 2.54
CA GLU A 100 -13.91 -13.78 1.46
C GLU A 100 -13.26 -13.51 0.08
N ALA A 101 -12.37 -12.51 -0.02
CA ALA A 101 -11.61 -12.25 -1.24
C ALA A 101 -10.53 -13.33 -1.47
N GLY A 102 -10.31 -13.69 -2.73
CA GLY A 102 -9.24 -14.57 -3.14
C GLY A 102 -7.88 -13.91 -2.99
N ALA A 103 -7.73 -12.69 -3.50
CA ALA A 103 -6.49 -11.90 -3.50
C ALA A 103 -6.74 -10.42 -3.23
N VAL A 104 -6.03 -9.85 -2.25
CA VAL A 104 -6.10 -8.43 -1.89
C VAL A 104 -4.71 -7.81 -1.96
N THR A 105 -4.60 -6.63 -2.57
CA THR A 105 -3.37 -5.82 -2.50
C THR A 105 -3.59 -4.64 -1.57
N VAL A 106 -2.64 -4.39 -0.68
CA VAL A 106 -2.58 -3.21 0.19
C VAL A 106 -1.38 -2.34 -0.15
N VAL A 107 -1.59 -1.02 -0.27
CA VAL A 107 -0.55 -0.03 -0.57
C VAL A 107 -0.40 0.94 0.61
N GLY A 108 0.80 1.04 1.17
CA GLY A 108 1.02 1.82 2.40
C GLY A 108 2.48 2.25 2.61
N HIS A 109 2.84 2.49 3.88
CA HIS A 109 4.15 3.01 4.29
C HIS A 109 4.75 2.23 5.46
N ARG A 110 6.02 2.49 5.75
CA ARG A 110 6.65 2.07 7.00
C ARG A 110 6.37 3.09 8.12
N PRO A 111 6.32 2.65 9.39
CA PRO A 111 6.47 1.26 9.82
C PRO A 111 5.21 0.40 9.66
N GLY A 112 4.02 0.99 9.52
CA GLY A 112 2.74 0.28 9.58
C GLY A 112 2.60 -0.99 8.72
N LEU A 113 3.08 -1.01 7.47
CA LEU A 113 3.04 -2.25 6.66
C LEU A 113 3.88 -3.40 7.25
N HIS A 114 5.03 -3.07 7.84
CA HIS A 114 5.90 -4.06 8.48
C HIS A 114 5.23 -4.60 9.74
N GLU A 115 4.70 -3.71 10.58
CA GLU A 115 3.98 -4.07 11.81
C GLU A 115 2.75 -4.92 11.51
N LEU A 116 1.98 -4.59 10.46
CA LEU A 116 0.83 -5.38 10.01
C LEU A 116 1.25 -6.80 9.61
N VAL A 117 2.29 -6.93 8.77
CA VAL A 117 2.78 -8.26 8.35
C VAL A 117 3.28 -9.05 9.54
N SER A 118 4.02 -8.42 10.46
CA SER A 118 4.48 -9.04 11.70
C SER A 118 3.31 -9.57 12.54
N HIS A 119 2.30 -8.73 12.78
CA HIS A 119 1.11 -9.10 13.53
C HIS A 119 0.34 -10.25 12.89
N LEU A 120 0.11 -10.21 11.56
CA LEU A 120 -0.62 -11.26 10.84
C LEU A 120 0.11 -12.62 10.84
N LEU A 121 1.44 -12.63 10.90
CA LEU A 121 2.24 -13.85 10.88
C LEU A 121 2.54 -14.41 12.27
N ALA A 122 2.79 -13.55 13.25
CA ALA A 122 3.29 -13.95 14.57
C ALA A 122 2.27 -13.76 15.71
N GLY A 123 1.16 -13.05 15.47
CA GLY A 123 0.20 -12.68 16.51
C GLY A 123 0.66 -11.52 17.41
N ASP A 124 1.93 -11.11 17.32
CA ASP A 124 2.52 -9.98 18.05
C ASP A 124 3.13 -8.96 17.07
N ALA A 125 2.96 -7.67 17.39
CA ALA A 125 3.38 -6.54 16.55
C ALA A 125 4.91 -6.27 16.57
N GLU A 126 5.69 -7.03 17.34
CA GLU A 126 7.15 -6.88 17.42
C GLU A 126 7.85 -8.09 16.78
N VAL A 127 8.45 -7.86 15.61
CA VAL A 127 9.52 -8.72 15.08
C VAL A 127 10.75 -7.85 14.98
N ASP A 128 11.64 -7.95 15.96
CA ASP A 128 12.98 -7.37 15.89
C ASP A 128 13.71 -7.92 14.65
N VAL A 129 14.08 -7.03 13.72
CA VAL A 129 15.00 -7.30 12.59
C VAL A 129 16.11 -6.29 12.52
#